data_AF-A0AAD7E4V0-F1
#
_entry.id   AF-A0AAD7E4V0-F1
#
_cell.length_a   1.000
_cell.length_b   1.000
_cell.length_c   1.000
_cell.angle_alpha   90.00
_cell.angle_beta   90.00
_cell.angle_gamma   90.00
#
_symmetry.space_group_name_H-M   'P 1'
#
loop_
_entity.id
_entity.type
_entity.pdbx_description
1 polymer ?
#
loop_
_entity_poly.entity_id
_entity_poly.type
_entity_poly.pdbx_seq_one_letter_code
_entity_poly.pdbx_strand_id
1 'polypeptide(L)'
;MSSAPLKHRIFNLPIETHSVCLGVKGGVSWYIVYRRPIGVSRGPMAREFTCLNAYGPSYPMPPSTHLPEGTNPTFVLNGSETQGESITDSLVTQGILKHTGRSFLWMGLSTYPVAEFEVLLKPAEILQACEGCGNWEIAGRDRPRFLKCSGCRSRFYCSPSCQKSDWKVHKRQCSTLATGNEAAVQAAGGVRVHHNLDPITSKYHLHLYSPER
;
A
#
# COMPACT_ATOMS: atom_id res chain seq x y z
N MET A 1 2.79 -5.68 -32.67
CA MET A 1 3.83 -5.49 -31.62
C MET A 1 3.31 -6.11 -30.34
N SER A 2 3.77 -7.31 -29.98
CA SER A 2 3.30 -8.03 -28.79
C SER A 2 4.06 -7.51 -27.57
N SER A 3 3.43 -6.62 -26.77
CA SER A 3 4.01 -6.25 -25.48
C SER A 3 3.95 -7.47 -24.58
N ALA A 4 5.08 -7.99 -24.13
CA ALA A 4 5.10 -9.05 -23.14
C ALA A 4 4.16 -8.67 -21.97
N PRO A 5 3.28 -9.58 -21.50
CA PRO A 5 2.38 -9.26 -20.41
C PRO A 5 3.23 -8.91 -19.18
N LEU A 6 3.12 -7.66 -18.75
CA LEU A 6 3.79 -7.13 -17.57
C LEU A 6 3.46 -8.04 -16.38
N LYS A 7 4.49 -8.64 -15.77
CA LYS A 7 4.31 -9.56 -14.63
C LYS A 7 4.45 -8.76 -13.34
N HIS A 8 3.51 -8.94 -12.42
CA HIS A 8 3.70 -8.51 -11.02
C HIS A 8 4.95 -9.18 -10.43
N ARG A 9 5.69 -8.44 -9.59
CA ARG A 9 6.84 -8.99 -8.88
C ARG A 9 6.32 -9.92 -7.79
N ILE A 10 6.56 -11.22 -7.97
CA ILE A 10 6.24 -12.26 -6.99
C ILE A 10 7.52 -12.57 -6.21
N PHE A 11 7.41 -12.65 -4.89
CA PHE A 11 8.50 -13.00 -3.99
C PHE A 11 7.98 -13.80 -2.79
N ASN A 12 8.90 -14.33 -2.00
CA ASN A 12 8.60 -15.05 -0.76
C ASN A 12 9.16 -14.27 0.42
N LEU A 13 8.53 -14.41 1.59
CA LEU A 13 9.01 -13.86 2.85
C LEU A 13 9.42 -15.01 3.77
N PRO A 14 10.40 -14.80 4.68
CA PRO A 14 10.83 -15.85 5.61
C PRO A 14 9.71 -16.35 6.52
N ILE A 15 8.80 -15.44 6.89
CA ILE A 15 7.69 -15.71 7.83
C ILE A 15 6.38 -16.13 7.13
N GLU A 16 6.38 -16.33 5.81
CA GLU A 16 5.17 -16.66 5.05
C GLU A 16 5.42 -17.77 4.02
N THR A 17 4.61 -18.81 4.10
CA THR A 17 4.66 -19.99 3.23
C THR A 17 4.16 -19.75 1.81
N HIS A 18 3.25 -18.79 1.63
CA HIS A 18 2.67 -18.45 0.34
C HIS A 18 3.44 -17.33 -0.35
N SER A 19 3.56 -17.41 -1.67
CA SER A 19 4.15 -16.30 -2.42
C SER A 19 3.27 -15.04 -2.36
N VAL A 20 3.95 -13.91 -2.20
CA VAL A 20 3.35 -12.59 -2.03
C VAL A 20 3.81 -11.62 -3.12
N CYS A 21 3.22 -10.45 -3.15
CA CYS A 21 3.55 -9.32 -4.00
C CYS A 21 3.47 -8.03 -3.17
N LEU A 22 4.11 -6.98 -3.66
CA LEU A 22 3.88 -5.63 -3.17
C LEU A 22 2.63 -5.07 -3.84
N GLY A 23 1.73 -4.48 -3.05
CA GLY A 23 0.50 -3.87 -3.54
C GLY A 23 0.28 -2.48 -2.97
N VAL A 24 -0.48 -1.67 -3.70
CA VAL A 24 -0.95 -0.36 -3.24
C VAL A 24 -2.48 -0.26 -3.29
N LYS A 25 -3.06 0.30 -2.24
CA LYS A 25 -4.47 0.64 -2.08
C LYS A 25 -4.60 2.14 -1.84
N GLY A 26 -5.59 2.79 -2.46
CA GLY A 26 -5.80 4.23 -2.32
C GLY A 26 -4.64 5.07 -2.83
N GLY A 27 -3.76 4.52 -3.68
CA GLY A 27 -2.58 5.20 -4.23
C GLY A 27 -1.45 5.52 -3.25
N VAL A 28 -1.65 5.30 -1.94
CA VAL A 28 -0.73 5.72 -0.86
C VAL A 28 -0.51 4.67 0.24
N SER A 29 -1.33 3.62 0.31
CA SER A 29 -1.21 2.56 1.32
C SER A 29 -0.59 1.30 0.72
N TRP A 30 0.59 0.96 1.22
CA TRP A 30 1.42 -0.14 0.80
C TRP A 30 1.15 -1.39 1.62
N TYR A 31 1.09 -2.52 0.93
CA TYR A 31 0.74 -3.81 1.50
C TYR A 31 1.65 -4.89 0.96
N ILE A 32 1.91 -5.89 1.80
CA ILE A 32 2.19 -7.23 1.32
C ILE A 32 0.85 -7.91 1.03
N VAL A 33 0.70 -8.39 -0.19
CA VAL A 33 -0.54 -8.96 -0.70
C VAL A 33 -0.26 -10.36 -1.22
N TYR A 34 -1.09 -11.31 -0.85
CA TYR A 34 -0.99 -12.66 -1.40
C TYR A 34 -1.24 -12.64 -2.92
N ARG A 35 -0.39 -13.39 -3.62
CA ARG A 35 -0.46 -13.57 -5.07
C ARG A 35 -1.86 -13.99 -5.54
N ARG A 36 -2.51 -14.85 -4.75
CA ARG A 36 -3.86 -15.37 -4.96
C ARG A 36 -4.65 -15.32 -3.65
N PRO A 37 -6.00 -15.37 -3.71
CA PRO A 37 -6.81 -15.62 -2.52
C PRO A 37 -6.37 -16.90 -1.81
N ILE A 38 -6.15 -16.80 -0.50
CA ILE A 38 -5.80 -17.95 0.36
C ILE A 38 -7.00 -18.27 1.25
N GLY A 39 -7.34 -19.55 1.34
CA GLY A 39 -8.37 -20.02 2.25
C GLY A 39 -7.89 -19.94 3.69
N VAL A 40 -8.68 -19.34 4.57
CA VAL A 40 -8.45 -19.37 6.02
C VAL A 40 -9.43 -20.35 6.65
N SER A 41 -8.99 -21.09 7.68
CA SER A 41 -9.69 -22.27 8.23
C SER A 41 -11.15 -22.01 8.61
N ARG A 42 -11.50 -20.77 8.96
CA ARG A 42 -12.87 -20.28 9.21
C ARG A 42 -12.99 -18.79 8.85
N GLY A 43 -13.19 -18.47 7.57
CA GLY A 43 -13.38 -17.07 7.15
C GLY A 43 -13.34 -16.84 5.63
N PRO A 44 -13.60 -15.60 5.18
CA PRO A 44 -13.46 -15.22 3.77
C PRO A 44 -12.01 -15.35 3.32
N MET A 45 -11.79 -15.57 2.02
CA MET A 45 -10.44 -15.70 1.49
C MET A 45 -9.59 -14.45 1.76
N ALA A 46 -8.40 -14.64 2.35
CA ALA A 46 -7.49 -13.55 2.64
C ALA A 46 -6.75 -13.09 1.38
N ARG A 47 -6.55 -11.77 1.25
CA ARG A 47 -5.72 -11.15 0.21
C ARG A 47 -4.58 -10.33 0.78
N GLU A 48 -4.82 -9.59 1.85
CA GLU A 48 -3.83 -8.74 2.50
C GLU A 48 -3.09 -9.58 3.55
N PHE A 49 -1.77 -9.61 3.49
CA PHE A 49 -0.93 -10.22 4.52
C PHE A 49 -0.69 -9.19 5.64
N THR A 50 -0.13 -8.03 5.29
CA THR A 50 0.07 -6.93 6.25
C THR A 50 0.13 -5.58 5.55
N CYS A 51 -0.30 -4.52 6.24
CA CYS A 51 -0.06 -3.14 5.86
C CYS A 51 1.35 -2.73 6.27
N LEU A 52 2.10 -2.11 5.36
CA LEU A 52 3.49 -1.72 5.61
C LEU A 52 3.63 -0.29 6.12
N ASN A 53 2.67 0.59 5.84
CA ASN A 53 2.77 1.99 6.24
C ASN A 53 2.88 2.12 7.76
N ALA A 54 3.88 2.88 8.20
CA ALA A 54 3.85 3.56 9.47
C ALA A 54 3.17 4.93 9.30
N TYR A 55 2.41 5.36 10.30
CA TYR A 55 1.74 6.65 10.27
C TYR A 55 1.88 7.33 11.63
N GLY A 56 2.21 8.62 11.60
CA GLY A 56 2.44 9.42 12.78
C GLY A 56 2.45 10.91 12.41
N PRO A 57 2.15 11.82 13.35
CA PRO A 57 2.02 13.25 13.06
C PRO A 57 3.28 13.87 12.44
N SER A 58 4.45 13.30 12.75
CA SER A 58 5.75 13.79 12.30
C SER A 58 6.26 13.13 11.01
N TYR A 59 5.51 12.18 10.43
CA TYR A 59 5.94 11.45 9.25
C TYR A 59 5.43 12.14 7.98
N PRO A 60 6.24 12.21 6.91
CA PRO A 60 5.75 12.73 5.64
C PRO A 60 4.60 11.84 5.16
N MET A 61 3.54 12.48 4.64
CA MET A 61 2.51 11.77 3.90
C MET A 61 3.18 11.03 2.74
N PRO A 62 2.90 9.72 2.55
CA PRO A 62 3.45 9.00 1.41
C PRO A 62 2.99 9.71 0.12
N PRO A 63 3.94 10.04 -0.79
CA PRO A 63 3.59 10.62 -2.07
C PRO A 63 2.69 9.65 -2.85
N SER A 64 1.92 10.20 -3.79
CA SER A 64 1.18 9.37 -4.74
C SER A 64 2.11 8.40 -5.43
N THR A 65 1.63 7.19 -5.75
CA THR A 65 2.33 6.31 -6.69
C THR A 65 2.35 6.85 -8.12
N HIS A 66 1.55 7.89 -8.40
CA HIS A 66 1.62 8.65 -9.64
C HIS A 66 2.64 9.79 -9.52
N LEU A 67 3.91 9.47 -9.80
CA LEU A 67 5.02 10.43 -9.78
C LEU A 67 5.50 10.79 -11.20
N PRO A 68 6.25 11.90 -11.35
CA PRO A 68 6.98 12.20 -12.57
C PRO A 68 7.85 11.02 -13.00
N GLU A 69 8.01 10.87 -14.31
CA GLU A 69 8.82 9.78 -14.88
C GLU A 69 10.25 9.81 -14.30
N GLY A 70 10.75 8.64 -13.89
CA GLY A 70 12.06 8.50 -13.25
C GLY A 70 12.07 8.72 -11.73
N THR A 71 10.93 9.02 -11.10
CA THR A 71 10.83 9.11 -9.63
C THR A 71 10.14 7.89 -9.05
N ASN A 72 10.78 7.25 -8.08
CA ASN A 72 10.22 6.12 -7.35
C ASN A 72 9.40 6.61 -6.15
N PRO A 73 8.26 5.95 -5.84
CA PRO A 73 7.50 6.32 -4.67
C PRO A 73 8.21 5.89 -3.39
N THR A 74 8.08 6.73 -2.37
CA THR A 74 8.60 6.44 -1.04
C THR A 74 7.44 6.22 -0.05
N PHE A 75 7.71 5.52 1.04
CA PHE A 75 6.81 5.49 2.19
C PHE A 75 7.60 5.17 3.45
N VAL A 76 7.02 5.50 4.60
CA VAL A 76 7.60 5.20 5.92
C VAL A 76 7.06 3.86 6.40
N LEU A 77 7.93 3.02 6.92
CA LEU A 77 7.58 1.78 7.61
C LEU A 77 8.34 1.66 8.93
N ASN A 78 7.82 0.84 9.83
CA ASN A 78 8.42 0.60 11.13
C ASN A 78 9.77 -0.10 10.94
N GLY A 79 10.86 0.56 11.34
CA GLY A 79 12.23 0.07 11.21
C GLY A 79 12.76 -0.67 12.44
N SER A 80 11.93 -0.82 13.49
CA SER A 80 12.31 -1.52 14.71
C SER A 80 12.02 -3.02 14.59
N GLU A 81 13.07 -3.82 14.42
CA GLU A 81 13.00 -5.25 14.72
C GLU A 81 14.16 -5.65 15.63
N THR A 82 13.82 -5.87 16.90
CA THR A 82 14.67 -6.60 17.84
C THR A 82 14.70 -8.07 17.42
N GLN A 83 15.81 -8.52 16.84
CA GLN A 83 16.20 -9.94 16.69
C GLN A 83 15.15 -10.86 16.03
N GLY A 84 15.17 -10.94 14.69
CA GLY A 84 14.40 -11.90 13.89
C GLY A 84 14.55 -11.60 12.39
N GLU A 85 14.31 -12.57 11.51
CA GLU A 85 14.35 -12.37 10.05
C GLU A 85 13.25 -11.39 9.61
N SER A 86 13.63 -10.12 9.45
CA SER A 86 12.69 -9.03 9.21
C SER A 86 12.04 -9.07 7.83
N ILE A 87 10.74 -8.76 7.77
CA ILE A 87 10.05 -8.48 6.49
C ILE A 87 10.81 -7.38 5.75
N THR A 88 11.20 -6.32 6.46
CA THR A 88 11.92 -5.17 5.91
C THR A 88 13.27 -5.59 5.32
N ASP A 89 14.08 -6.33 6.08
CA ASP A 89 15.37 -6.83 5.60
C ASP A 89 15.21 -7.73 4.37
N SER A 90 14.16 -8.57 4.37
CA SER A 90 13.83 -9.41 3.22
C SER A 90 13.49 -8.57 1.98
N LEU A 91 12.68 -7.52 2.14
CA LEU A 91 12.30 -6.61 1.04
C LEU A 91 13.52 -5.85 0.49
N VAL A 92 14.44 -5.42 1.36
CA VAL A 92 15.67 -4.73 0.96
C VAL A 92 16.61 -5.70 0.23
N THR A 93 16.87 -6.87 0.81
CA THR A 93 17.76 -7.89 0.24
C THR A 93 17.29 -8.37 -1.12
N GLN A 94 15.97 -8.46 -1.32
CA GLN A 94 15.36 -8.87 -2.60
C GLN A 94 15.26 -7.74 -3.63
N GLY A 95 15.77 -6.53 -3.32
CA GLY A 95 15.75 -5.38 -4.21
C GLY A 95 14.35 -4.82 -4.47
N ILE A 96 13.44 -4.97 -3.51
CA ILE A 96 12.07 -4.44 -3.58
C ILE A 96 12.02 -3.03 -2.98
N LEU A 97 12.71 -2.83 -1.86
CA LEU A 97 12.82 -1.56 -1.17
C LEU A 97 14.29 -1.15 -1.03
N LYS A 98 14.52 0.16 -0.86
CA LYS A 98 15.83 0.72 -0.52
C LYS A 98 15.68 1.78 0.55
N HIS A 99 16.54 1.75 1.56
CA HIS A 99 16.60 2.83 2.55
C HIS A 99 16.97 4.15 1.87
N THR A 100 16.21 5.20 2.16
CA THR A 100 16.52 6.57 1.72
C THR A 100 17.57 7.25 2.59
N GLY A 101 17.83 6.70 3.79
CA GLY A 101 18.63 7.32 4.85
C GLY A 101 17.83 8.24 5.78
N ARG A 102 16.55 8.51 5.48
CA ARG A 102 15.68 9.29 6.37
C ARG A 102 15.05 8.40 7.42
N SER A 103 15.13 8.82 8.69
CA SER A 103 14.49 8.18 9.83
C SER A 103 13.70 9.18 10.66
N PHE A 104 12.71 8.67 11.39
CA PHE A 104 11.83 9.47 12.25
C PHE A 104 11.66 8.78 13.59
N LEU A 105 11.37 9.58 14.62
CA LEU A 105 11.12 9.09 15.97
C LEU A 105 9.61 8.96 16.19
N TRP A 106 9.18 7.79 16.65
CA TRP A 106 7.81 7.60 17.10
C TRP A 106 7.54 8.43 18.36
N MET A 107 6.78 9.51 18.22
CA MET A 107 6.44 10.43 19.31
C MET A 107 7.66 10.94 20.11
N GLY A 108 8.82 11.08 19.46
CA GLY A 108 10.06 11.52 20.12
C GLY A 108 10.76 10.46 20.98
N LEU A 109 10.30 9.20 20.98
CA LEU A 109 10.95 8.09 21.66
C LEU A 109 12.10 7.53 20.82
N SER A 110 13.30 7.46 21.40
CA SER A 110 14.54 7.01 20.73
C SER A 110 14.59 5.50 20.43
N THR A 111 13.67 4.72 20.97
CA THR A 111 13.77 3.26 20.97
C THR A 111 13.16 2.58 19.75
N TYR A 112 12.35 3.30 18.96
CA TYR A 112 11.63 2.73 17.82
C TYR A 112 11.78 3.63 16.59
N PRO A 113 12.95 3.60 15.91
CA PRO A 113 13.12 4.37 14.69
C PRO A 113 12.21 3.80 13.60
N VAL A 114 11.40 4.66 12.99
CA VAL A 114 10.75 4.38 11.71
C VAL A 114 11.63 4.96 10.60
N ALA A 115 11.68 4.31 9.45
CA ALA A 115 12.54 4.75 8.36
C ALA A 115 11.75 4.88 7.07
N GLU A 116 12.20 5.77 6.19
CA GLU A 116 11.64 5.90 4.86
C GLU A 116 12.38 5.05 3.85
N PHE A 117 11.60 4.39 3.02
CA PHE A 117 12.07 3.51 1.97
C PHE A 117 11.55 3.96 0.60
N GLU A 118 12.41 3.81 -0.38
CA GLU A 118 12.14 3.95 -1.80
C GLU A 118 11.70 2.60 -2.37
N VAL A 119 10.62 2.59 -3.15
CA VAL A 119 10.13 1.39 -3.85
C VAL A 119 10.87 1.25 -5.17
N LEU A 120 11.62 0.17 -5.33
CA LEU A 120 12.41 -0.08 -6.54
C LEU A 120 11.63 -0.77 -7.67
N LEU A 121 10.38 -1.16 -7.40
CA LEU A 121 9.53 -1.85 -8.36
C LEU A 121 8.89 -0.87 -9.34
N LYS A 122 8.80 -1.27 -10.62
CA LYS A 122 8.07 -0.50 -11.63
C LYS A 122 6.56 -0.52 -11.32
N PRO A 123 5.77 0.49 -11.76
CA PRO A 123 4.31 0.48 -11.58
C PRO A 123 3.63 -0.78 -12.13
N ALA A 124 4.21 -1.35 -13.19
CA ALA A 124 3.80 -2.60 -13.80
C ALA A 124 3.92 -3.83 -12.88
N GLU A 125 4.83 -3.80 -11.92
CA GLU A 125 5.17 -4.92 -11.04
C GLU A 125 4.34 -4.91 -9.73
N ILE A 126 3.65 -3.81 -9.44
CA ILE A 126 2.92 -3.57 -8.19
C ILE A 126 1.43 -3.90 -8.40
N LEU A 127 0.84 -4.66 -7.46
CA LEU A 127 -0.59 -4.95 -7.44
C LEU A 127 -1.42 -3.73 -7.09
N GLN A 128 -2.57 -3.58 -7.74
CA GLN A 128 -3.53 -2.51 -7.47
C GLN A 128 -4.78 -3.06 -6.77
N ALA A 129 -5.31 -2.30 -5.82
CA ALA A 129 -6.65 -2.53 -5.27
C ALA A 129 -7.71 -1.76 -6.06
N CYS A 130 -8.90 -2.32 -6.19
CA CYS A 130 -10.05 -1.65 -6.76
C CYS A 130 -10.62 -0.66 -5.74
N GLU A 131 -10.75 0.60 -6.11
CA GLU A 131 -11.30 1.64 -5.23
C GLU A 131 -12.81 1.52 -5.05
N GLY A 132 -13.50 0.91 -6.01
CA GLY A 132 -14.95 0.70 -5.93
C GLY A 132 -15.39 -0.50 -5.09
N CYS A 133 -14.56 -1.54 -4.94
CA CYS A 133 -14.95 -2.78 -4.23
C CYS A 133 -13.88 -3.38 -3.31
N GLY A 134 -12.68 -2.81 -3.25
CA GLY A 134 -11.58 -3.25 -2.39
C GLY A 134 -10.83 -4.50 -2.86
N ASN A 135 -11.29 -5.18 -3.92
CA ASN A 135 -10.62 -6.37 -4.45
C ASN A 135 -9.24 -6.04 -5.02
N TRP A 136 -8.27 -6.94 -4.81
CA TRP A 136 -6.93 -6.84 -5.37
C TRP A 136 -6.81 -7.53 -6.73
N GLU A 137 -5.97 -6.98 -7.60
CA GLU A 137 -5.47 -7.68 -8.79
C GLU A 137 -4.95 -9.07 -8.42
N ILE A 138 -5.02 -10.03 -9.34
CA ILE A 138 -4.46 -11.38 -9.15
C ILE A 138 -3.16 -11.46 -9.95
N ALA A 139 -2.06 -11.83 -9.29
CA ALA A 139 -0.77 -11.94 -9.94
C ALA A 139 -0.67 -13.25 -10.77
N GLY A 140 -0.53 -13.11 -12.09
CA GLY A 140 -0.42 -14.21 -13.04
C GLY A 140 -0.48 -13.73 -14.51
N ARG A 141 -0.02 -14.57 -15.44
CA ARG A 141 0.16 -14.19 -16.87
C ARG A 141 -1.14 -13.85 -17.61
N ASP A 142 -2.28 -14.38 -17.14
CA ASP A 142 -3.52 -14.41 -17.94
C ASP A 142 -4.62 -13.51 -17.36
N ARG A 143 -4.28 -12.64 -16.40
CA ARG A 143 -5.26 -11.75 -15.76
C ARG A 143 -5.05 -10.31 -16.25
N PRO A 144 -6.11 -9.64 -16.75
CA PRO A 144 -6.00 -8.25 -17.15
C PRO A 144 -5.74 -7.37 -15.92
N ARG A 145 -5.03 -6.27 -16.15
CA ARG A 145 -4.85 -5.20 -15.17
C ARG A 145 -6.16 -4.48 -14.91
N PHE A 146 -6.27 -3.86 -13.75
CA PHE A 146 -7.37 -2.97 -13.45
C PHE A 146 -7.34 -1.72 -14.32
N LEU A 147 -8.52 -1.20 -14.61
CA LEU A 147 -8.71 0.05 -15.32
C LEU A 147 -8.22 1.18 -14.44
N LYS A 148 -7.37 2.03 -15.01
CA LYS A 148 -6.88 3.23 -14.35
C LYS A 148 -7.79 4.41 -14.68
N CYS A 149 -8.12 5.24 -13.70
CA CYS A 149 -8.85 6.48 -13.94
C CYS A 149 -8.09 7.35 -14.97
N SER A 150 -8.77 7.74 -16.05
CA SER A 150 -8.14 8.53 -17.12
C SER A 150 -7.81 9.96 -16.70
N GLY A 151 -8.56 10.52 -15.74
CA GLY A 151 -8.35 11.86 -15.21
C GLY A 151 -7.13 11.94 -14.27
N CYS A 152 -7.22 11.33 -13.10
CA CYS A 152 -6.18 11.44 -12.08
C CYS A 152 -5.02 10.44 -12.23
N ARG A 153 -5.24 9.32 -12.94
CA ARG A 153 -4.28 8.21 -13.07
C ARG A 153 -3.78 7.59 -11.75
N SER A 154 -4.38 7.94 -10.62
CA SER A 154 -4.02 7.44 -9.27
C SER A 154 -4.99 6.34 -8.76
N ARG A 155 -6.24 6.31 -9.23
CA ARG A 155 -7.26 5.33 -8.79
C ARG A 155 -7.46 4.20 -9.80
N PHE A 156 -7.66 2.99 -9.31
CA PHE A 156 -7.79 1.76 -10.11
C PHE A 156 -9.12 1.04 -9.85
N TYR A 157 -9.66 0.39 -10.88
CA TYR A 157 -10.96 -0.26 -10.86
C TYR A 157 -10.94 -1.58 -11.61
N CYS A 158 -11.53 -2.63 -11.04
CA CYS A 158 -11.65 -3.91 -11.73
C CYS A 158 -12.66 -3.87 -12.89
N SER A 159 -13.54 -2.86 -12.94
CA SER A 159 -14.56 -2.71 -13.99
C SER A 159 -15.02 -1.25 -14.13
N PRO A 160 -15.65 -0.89 -15.27
CA PRO A 160 -16.29 0.41 -15.43
C PRO A 160 -17.43 0.64 -14.43
N SER A 161 -18.10 -0.42 -13.98
CA SER A 161 -19.16 -0.32 -12.96
C SER A 161 -18.61 0.10 -11.61
N CYS A 162 -17.46 -0.44 -11.18
CA CYS A 162 -16.78 -0.01 -9.95
C CYS A 162 -16.34 1.46 -10.05
N GLN A 163 -15.81 1.90 -11.19
CA GLN A 163 -15.47 3.31 -11.41
C GLN A 163 -16.70 4.22 -11.31
N LYS A 164 -17.80 3.86 -11.97
CA LYS A 164 -19.04 4.65 -11.96
C LYS A 164 -19.65 4.74 -10.55
N SER A 165 -19.58 3.64 -9.79
CA SER A 165 -20.04 3.60 -8.40
C SER A 165 -19.24 4.56 -7.51
N ASP A 166 -17.91 4.49 -7.61
CA ASP A 166 -16.99 5.34 -6.83
C ASP A 166 -17.02 6.82 -7.27
N TRP A 167 -17.41 7.11 -8.51
CA TRP A 167 -17.38 8.46 -9.09
C TRP A 167 -18.08 9.54 -8.23
N LYS A 168 -19.14 9.18 -7.49
CA LYS A 168 -19.84 10.12 -6.61
C LYS A 168 -18.91 10.76 -5.56
N VAL A 169 -17.94 9.98 -5.07
CA VAL A 169 -16.94 10.41 -4.10
C VAL A 169 -15.68 10.87 -4.84
N HIS A 170 -15.17 10.03 -5.75
CA HIS A 170 -13.92 10.29 -6.46
C HIS A 170 -13.93 11.59 -7.28
N LYS A 171 -15.07 12.01 -7.86
CA LYS A 171 -15.15 13.21 -8.70
C LYS A 171 -14.58 14.46 -8.03
N ARG A 172 -14.82 14.63 -6.72
CA ARG A 172 -14.36 15.81 -5.96
C ARG A 172 -12.86 15.79 -5.70
N GLN A 173 -12.24 14.62 -5.78
CA GLN A 173 -10.84 14.38 -5.47
C GLN A 173 -9.99 14.27 -6.73
N CYS A 174 -10.60 13.87 -7.85
CA CYS A 174 -9.91 13.51 -9.09
C CYS A 174 -8.97 14.60 -9.60
N SER A 175 -9.40 15.87 -9.60
CA SER A 175 -8.54 16.99 -10.03
C SER A 175 -7.33 17.20 -9.11
N THR A 176 -7.53 17.07 -7.81
CA THR A 176 -6.45 17.21 -6.81
C THR A 176 -5.48 16.02 -6.86
N LEU A 177 -6.00 14.82 -7.13
CA LEU A 177 -5.17 13.63 -7.35
C LEU A 177 -4.38 13.73 -8.66
N ALA A 178 -4.93 14.36 -9.70
CA ALA A 178 -4.24 14.57 -10.97
C ALA A 178 -3.00 15.45 -10.82
N THR A 179 -2.92 16.30 -9.79
CA THR A 179 -1.74 17.10 -9.47
C THR A 179 -0.79 16.41 -8.48
N GLY A 180 -1.05 15.14 -8.14
CA GLY A 180 -0.24 14.36 -7.18
C GLY A 180 -0.46 14.73 -5.71
N ASN A 181 -1.45 15.58 -5.40
CA ASN A 181 -1.64 16.11 -4.06
C ASN A 181 -2.52 15.20 -3.19
N GLU A 182 -2.06 13.98 -2.92
CA GLU A 182 -2.73 13.01 -2.04
C GLU A 182 -2.90 13.56 -0.61
N ALA A 183 -1.94 14.37 -0.14
CA ALA A 183 -1.99 14.98 1.19
C ALA A 183 -3.20 15.92 1.36
N ALA A 184 -3.50 16.77 0.36
CA ALA A 184 -4.69 17.61 0.40
C ALA A 184 -5.99 16.80 0.38
N VAL A 185 -6.01 15.68 -0.37
CA VAL A 185 -7.18 14.81 -0.41
C VAL A 185 -7.35 14.06 0.92
N GLN A 186 -6.26 13.62 1.57
CA GLN A 186 -6.29 13.05 2.92
C GLN A 186 -6.81 14.06 3.95
N ALA A 187 -6.31 15.31 3.93
CA ALA A 187 -6.75 16.37 4.83
C ALA A 187 -8.24 16.71 4.67
N ALA A 188 -8.77 16.59 3.45
CA ALA A 188 -10.19 16.75 3.16
C ALA A 188 -11.04 15.49 3.49
N GLY A 189 -10.46 14.48 4.15
CA GLY A 189 -11.11 13.21 4.50
C GLY A 189 -11.38 12.29 3.30
N GLY A 190 -10.76 12.56 2.16
CA GLY A 190 -11.01 11.90 0.89
C GLY A 190 -10.11 10.71 0.57
N VAL A 191 -8.93 10.63 1.19
CA VAL A 191 -8.07 9.43 1.19
C VAL A 191 -8.08 8.85 2.59
N ARG A 192 -7.92 7.53 2.69
CA ARG A 192 -7.62 6.85 3.94
C ARG A 192 -6.24 6.23 3.81
N VAL A 193 -5.23 6.83 4.43
CA VAL A 193 -3.94 6.14 4.64
C VAL A 193 -4.17 5.06 5.68
N HIS A 194 -4.18 3.81 5.23
CA HIS A 194 -4.08 2.68 6.11
C HIS A 194 -2.64 2.57 6.62
N HIS A 195 -2.50 2.20 7.89
CA HIS A 195 -1.22 2.00 8.54
C HIS A 195 -1.31 0.84 9.51
N ASN A 196 -0.18 0.23 9.80
CA ASN A 196 -0.13 -0.75 10.87
C ASN A 196 -0.24 0.01 12.21
N LEU A 197 -1.30 -0.25 12.97
CA LEU A 197 -1.53 0.35 14.30
C LEU A 197 -0.61 -0.35 15.32
N ASP A 198 0.65 0.10 15.38
CA ASP A 198 1.68 -0.09 16.41
C ASP A 198 2.12 -1.51 16.88
N PRO A 199 3.44 -1.72 17.17
CA PRO A 199 3.98 -2.95 17.79
C PRO A 199 3.52 -3.21 19.24
N ILE A 200 2.89 -2.24 19.92
CA ILE A 200 2.59 -2.29 21.36
C ILE A 200 1.09 -2.48 21.66
N THR A 201 0.19 -2.13 20.73
CA THR A 201 -1.24 -1.96 21.08
C THR A 201 -2.14 -3.16 20.80
N SER A 202 -1.63 -4.23 20.16
CA SER A 202 -2.41 -5.49 20.00
C SER A 202 -2.83 -6.12 21.33
N LYS A 203 -2.32 -5.67 22.49
CA LYS A 203 -2.76 -6.12 23.81
C LYS A 203 -3.56 -5.10 24.62
N TYR A 204 -3.67 -3.83 24.21
CA TYR A 204 -4.25 -2.76 25.06
C TYR A 204 -5.21 -1.76 24.39
N HIS A 205 -5.48 -1.83 23.08
CA HIS A 205 -6.47 -0.94 22.44
C HIS A 205 -7.72 -1.66 21.90
N LEU A 206 -8.42 -2.34 22.81
CA LEU A 206 -9.83 -2.72 22.59
C LEU A 206 -10.84 -1.68 23.11
N HIS A 207 -10.41 -0.48 23.54
CA HIS A 207 -11.33 0.43 24.24
C HIS A 207 -11.33 1.92 23.87
N LEU A 208 -10.69 2.39 22.80
CA LEU A 208 -10.76 3.82 22.45
C LEU A 208 -10.98 4.06 20.94
N TYR A 209 -12.10 3.57 20.42
CA TYR A 209 -12.81 4.24 19.32
C TYR A 209 -14.28 3.81 19.35
N SER A 210 -15.04 4.42 20.25
CA SER A 210 -16.49 4.46 20.13
C SER A 210 -16.82 5.50 19.05
N PRO A 211 -17.51 5.16 17.95
CA PRO A 211 -18.11 6.18 17.12
C PRO A 211 -19.29 6.76 17.90
N GLU A 212 -19.16 7.98 18.39
CA GLU A 212 -20.31 8.76 18.85
C GLU A 212 -21.30 8.92 17.68
N ARG A 213 -22.38 8.14 17.71
CA ARG A 213 -23.78 8.54 17.55
C ARG A 213 -24.68 7.58 18.32
#